data_AF-A0A1B6DSY6-F1
#
_entry.id   AF-A0A1B6DSY6-F1
#
_cell.length_a   1.000
_cell.length_b   1.000
_cell.length_c   1.000
_cell.angle_alpha   90.00
_cell.angle_beta   90.00
_cell.angle_gamma   90.00
#
_symmetry.space_group_name_H-M   'P 1'
#
loop_
_entity.id
_entity.type
_entity.pdbx_description
1 polymer ?
#
loop_
_entity_poly.entity_id
_entity_poly.type
_entity_poly.pdbx_seq_one_letter_code
_entity_poly.pdbx_strand_id
1 'polypeptide(L)'
;MIQIKTTVVFAFVAILIFLIINNKLTNVFNDFRDNIFHYMNENHLLIIGITSSQEHLLERQSLRETWLSLVSKPMIKYYFLIGKHICTIPPDDRISVLNCKEKTYNLPKDVTNNTLFSSPGVDLEEEALYRSNGFTFAANNDIIVHYLGIRREVLLDKIPVRVSLYDSFTQEKITSATFILDDPYLKGFMWKKIPLVVLPHDIELEVKAENSTTFNSHCMLKQSWNSDSGIIHYLKLVSKSDSILFNVNSCSASAFKFTIKNTRKILDHIATRSKRLSDWKNYTDNLFGSLQQEVNLNNDVLLLDMVDFYQNLPLKVLLFFKWAVETQKFQYLLKTDDDTFVNILQVQKELELNKPLHWWSCFRKGWPVQRAGKWKETLFDK
;
A
#
# COMPACT_ATOMS: atom_id res chain seq x y z
N MET A 1 17.90 -22.45 -55.07
CA MET A 1 16.93 -22.91 -54.04
C MET A 1 15.66 -22.03 -53.92
N ILE A 2 15.47 -21.01 -54.79
CA ILE A 2 14.31 -20.10 -54.75
C ILE A 2 13.27 -20.42 -55.85
N GLN A 3 13.67 -21.02 -56.97
CA GLN A 3 12.76 -21.39 -58.07
C GLN A 3 11.79 -22.55 -57.75
N ILE A 4 12.14 -23.44 -56.80
CA ILE A 4 11.31 -24.59 -56.42
C ILE A 4 10.12 -24.17 -55.55
N LYS A 5 10.19 -23.02 -54.84
CA LYS A 5 9.10 -22.56 -53.96
C LYS A 5 7.92 -21.96 -54.72
N THR A 6 8.14 -21.29 -55.85
CA THR A 6 7.06 -20.72 -56.68
C THR A 6 6.24 -21.78 -57.40
N THR A 7 6.87 -22.82 -57.93
CA THR A 7 6.16 -23.87 -58.69
C THR A 7 5.24 -24.72 -57.81
N VAL A 8 5.62 -24.96 -56.55
CA VAL A 8 4.78 -25.68 -55.58
C VAL A 8 3.55 -24.85 -55.17
N VAL A 9 3.69 -23.53 -55.03
CA VAL A 9 2.57 -22.63 -54.70
C VAL A 9 1.57 -22.56 -55.86
N PHE A 10 2.04 -22.46 -57.11
CA PHE A 10 1.14 -22.47 -58.28
C PHE A 10 0.42 -23.81 -58.46
N ALA A 11 1.09 -24.94 -58.22
CA ALA A 11 0.47 -26.26 -58.25
C ALA A 11 -0.61 -26.40 -57.14
N PHE A 12 -0.34 -25.89 -55.94
CA PHE A 12 -1.30 -25.91 -54.84
C PHE A 12 -2.53 -25.04 -55.12
N VAL A 13 -2.33 -23.84 -55.67
CA VAL A 13 -3.43 -22.92 -56.05
C VAL A 13 -4.26 -23.51 -57.20
N ALA A 14 -3.65 -24.17 -58.19
CA ALA A 14 -4.38 -24.83 -59.27
C ALA A 14 -5.21 -26.03 -58.77
N ILE A 15 -4.66 -26.83 -57.84
CA ILE A 15 -5.38 -27.94 -57.19
C ILE A 15 -6.54 -27.38 -56.33
N LEU A 16 -6.33 -26.27 -55.62
CA LEU A 16 -7.35 -25.61 -54.81
C LEU A 16 -8.50 -25.09 -55.70
N ILE A 17 -8.19 -24.43 -56.81
CA ILE A 17 -9.18 -23.94 -57.78
C ILE A 17 -9.95 -25.11 -58.40
N PHE A 18 -9.27 -26.20 -58.76
CA PHE A 18 -9.91 -27.41 -59.30
C PHE A 18 -10.85 -28.09 -58.29
N LEU A 19 -10.51 -28.05 -56.99
CA LEU A 19 -11.32 -28.58 -55.90
C LEU A 19 -12.51 -27.66 -55.54
N ILE A 20 -12.35 -26.34 -55.66
CA ILE A 20 -13.41 -25.34 -55.49
C ILE A 20 -14.45 -25.46 -56.62
N ILE A 21 -14.01 -25.63 -57.87
CA ILE A 21 -14.89 -25.81 -59.04
C ILE A 21 -15.73 -27.09 -58.92
N ASN A 22 -15.19 -28.15 -58.30
CA ASN A 22 -15.87 -29.44 -58.12
C ASN A 22 -16.82 -29.51 -56.91
N ASN A 23 -17.11 -28.37 -56.26
CA ASN A 23 -18.17 -28.21 -55.24
C ASN A 23 -18.10 -29.16 -54.02
N LYS A 24 -16.98 -29.87 -53.81
CA LYS A 24 -16.80 -30.84 -52.71
C LYS A 24 -16.23 -30.24 -51.42
N LEU A 25 -15.83 -28.96 -51.43
CA LEU A 25 -15.08 -28.33 -50.33
C LEU A 25 -15.55 -26.91 -49.97
N THR A 26 -16.71 -26.46 -50.45
CA THR A 26 -17.23 -25.10 -50.16
C THR A 26 -17.41 -24.84 -48.66
N ASN A 27 -17.87 -25.84 -47.90
CA ASN A 27 -18.00 -25.71 -46.44
C ASN A 27 -16.64 -25.67 -45.74
N VAL A 28 -15.67 -26.50 -46.16
CA VAL A 28 -14.31 -26.51 -45.59
C VAL A 28 -13.54 -25.24 -45.94
N PHE A 29 -13.81 -24.66 -47.12
CA PHE A 29 -13.19 -23.41 -47.55
C PHE A 29 -13.76 -22.20 -46.80
N ASN A 30 -15.07 -22.17 -46.53
CA ASN A 30 -15.66 -21.13 -45.69
C ASN A 30 -15.15 -21.22 -44.25
N ASP A 31 -15.09 -22.43 -43.69
CA ASP A 31 -14.55 -22.67 -42.34
C ASP A 31 -13.06 -22.32 -42.23
N PHE A 32 -12.27 -22.63 -43.27
CA PHE A 32 -10.85 -22.28 -43.34
C PHE A 32 -10.64 -20.78 -43.60
N ARG A 33 -11.48 -20.14 -44.41
CA ARG A 33 -11.45 -18.69 -44.67
C ARG A 33 -11.83 -17.93 -43.41
N ASP A 34 -12.88 -18.32 -42.72
CA ASP A 34 -13.34 -17.68 -41.49
C ASP A 34 -12.32 -17.91 -40.36
N ASN A 35 -11.69 -19.09 -40.28
CA ASN A 35 -10.57 -19.34 -39.37
C ASN A 35 -9.31 -18.55 -39.73
N ILE A 36 -8.95 -18.39 -41.02
CA ILE A 36 -7.80 -17.56 -41.44
C ILE A 36 -8.08 -16.08 -41.20
N PHE A 37 -9.27 -15.57 -41.49
CA PHE A 37 -9.63 -14.19 -41.17
C PHE A 37 -9.67 -13.97 -39.66
N HIS A 38 -10.13 -14.94 -38.87
CA HIS A 38 -10.02 -14.89 -37.42
C HIS A 38 -8.55 -14.88 -36.98
N TYR A 39 -7.66 -15.68 -37.58
CA TYR A 39 -6.24 -15.75 -37.23
C TYR A 39 -5.42 -14.54 -37.72
N MET A 40 -5.86 -13.88 -38.80
CA MET A 40 -5.19 -12.72 -39.40
C MET A 40 -5.66 -11.38 -38.84
N ASN A 41 -6.74 -11.34 -38.06
CA ASN A 41 -7.41 -10.08 -37.67
C ASN A 41 -7.54 -9.84 -36.15
N GLU A 42 -6.82 -10.56 -35.29
CA GLU A 42 -6.81 -10.32 -33.83
C GLU A 42 -5.90 -9.16 -33.38
N ASN A 43 -5.50 -8.24 -34.27
CA ASN A 43 -4.68 -7.10 -33.84
C ASN A 43 -5.59 -5.98 -33.35
N HIS A 44 -5.85 -5.93 -32.05
CA HIS A 44 -6.65 -4.89 -31.43
C HIS A 44 -5.95 -3.53 -31.58
N LEU A 45 -6.71 -2.49 -31.88
CA LEU A 45 -6.17 -1.12 -31.82
C LEU A 45 -5.80 -0.80 -30.37
N LEU A 46 -6.70 -1.09 -29.43
CA LEU A 46 -6.56 -0.72 -28.03
C LEU A 46 -7.06 -1.83 -27.09
N ILE A 47 -6.28 -2.11 -26.06
CA ILE A 47 -6.73 -2.89 -24.89
C ILE A 47 -6.77 -1.96 -23.68
N ILE A 48 -7.89 -1.97 -22.97
CA ILE A 48 -8.12 -1.14 -21.78
C ILE A 48 -8.15 -2.03 -20.54
N GLY A 49 -7.26 -1.77 -19.58
CA GLY A 49 -7.32 -2.33 -18.24
C GLY A 49 -7.93 -1.33 -17.28
N ILE A 50 -9.07 -1.67 -16.68
CA ILE A 50 -9.78 -0.84 -15.71
C ILE A 50 -9.52 -1.42 -14.33
N THR A 51 -8.73 -0.77 -13.50
CA THR A 51 -8.48 -1.24 -12.13
C THR A 51 -9.73 -1.10 -11.30
N SER A 52 -10.24 -2.22 -10.78
CA SER A 52 -11.43 -2.30 -9.93
C SER A 52 -11.18 -3.23 -8.74
N SER A 53 -12.12 -3.32 -7.80
CA SER A 53 -12.03 -4.23 -6.64
C SER A 53 -13.21 -5.19 -6.62
N GLN A 54 -13.15 -6.28 -5.85
CA GLN A 54 -14.28 -7.21 -5.75
C GLN A 54 -15.58 -6.51 -5.31
N GLU A 55 -15.46 -5.50 -4.43
CA GLU A 55 -16.58 -4.76 -3.83
C GLU A 55 -17.26 -3.79 -4.82
N HIS A 56 -16.60 -3.43 -5.93
CA HIS A 56 -17.02 -2.35 -6.83
C HIS A 56 -17.96 -2.79 -7.97
N LEU A 57 -18.94 -3.65 -7.67
CA LEU A 57 -19.88 -4.15 -8.70
C LEU A 57 -20.67 -3.01 -9.36
N LEU A 58 -21.10 -2.02 -8.58
CA LEU A 58 -21.93 -0.92 -9.05
C LEU A 58 -21.14 0.04 -9.95
N GLU A 59 -19.89 0.31 -9.62
CA GLU A 59 -18.96 1.13 -10.41
C GLU A 59 -18.74 0.48 -11.77
N ARG A 60 -18.47 -0.84 -11.80
CA ARG A 60 -18.33 -1.58 -13.06
C ARG A 60 -19.61 -1.55 -13.89
N GLN A 61 -20.77 -1.74 -13.27
CA GLN A 61 -22.06 -1.65 -13.96
C GLN A 61 -22.28 -0.25 -14.54
N SER A 62 -21.98 0.80 -13.76
CA SER A 62 -22.06 2.18 -14.23
C SER A 62 -21.17 2.43 -15.45
N LEU A 63 -19.94 1.91 -15.47
CA LEU A 63 -19.07 2.04 -16.64
C LEU A 63 -19.65 1.29 -17.85
N ARG A 64 -20.17 0.07 -17.67
CA ARG A 64 -20.83 -0.73 -18.73
C ARG A 64 -22.01 0.00 -19.36
N GLU A 65 -22.83 0.63 -18.53
CA GLU A 65 -24.03 1.38 -18.94
C GLU A 65 -23.72 2.76 -19.52
N THR A 66 -22.49 3.25 -19.36
CA THR A 66 -22.06 4.57 -19.85
C THR A 66 -21.05 4.45 -21.01
N TRP A 67 -19.80 4.86 -20.82
CA TRP A 67 -18.85 5.02 -21.92
C TRP A 67 -18.36 3.68 -22.49
N LEU A 68 -18.42 2.58 -21.74
CA LEU A 68 -18.06 1.26 -22.28
C LEU A 68 -19.09 0.76 -23.30
N SER A 69 -20.33 1.23 -23.25
CA SER A 69 -21.35 0.92 -24.27
C SER A 69 -20.99 1.50 -25.66
N LEU A 70 -20.11 2.50 -25.70
CA LEU A 70 -19.65 3.17 -26.94
C LEU A 70 -18.38 2.53 -27.52
N VAL A 71 -17.87 1.45 -26.92
CA VAL A 71 -16.64 0.78 -27.38
C VAL A 71 -16.88 0.06 -28.71
N SER A 72 -16.08 0.38 -29.72
CA SER A 72 -16.13 -0.24 -31.05
C SER A 72 -15.46 -1.63 -31.05
N LYS A 73 -16.23 -2.68 -30.78
CA LYS A 73 -15.76 -4.09 -30.88
C LYS A 73 -15.70 -4.53 -32.36
N PRO A 74 -14.66 -5.26 -32.82
CA PRO A 74 -13.57 -5.89 -32.06
C PRO A 74 -12.29 -5.05 -31.94
N MET A 75 -12.25 -3.81 -32.48
CA MET A 75 -11.04 -2.99 -32.50
C MET A 75 -10.53 -2.66 -31.10
N ILE A 76 -11.45 -2.43 -30.16
CA ILE A 76 -11.13 -2.10 -28.77
C ILE A 76 -11.69 -3.19 -27.85
N LYS A 77 -10.84 -3.70 -26.96
CA LYS A 77 -11.23 -4.59 -25.85
C LYS A 77 -10.99 -3.90 -24.52
N TYR A 78 -11.77 -4.25 -23.51
CA TYR A 78 -11.59 -3.77 -22.14
C TYR A 78 -11.77 -4.91 -21.15
N TYR A 79 -11.08 -4.79 -20.02
CA TYR A 79 -11.13 -5.75 -18.92
C TYR A 79 -11.11 -5.03 -17.58
N PHE A 80 -12.02 -5.39 -16.69
CA PHE A 80 -11.96 -5.05 -15.28
C PHE A 80 -10.92 -5.93 -14.59
N LEU A 81 -9.89 -5.29 -14.03
CA LEU A 81 -8.77 -5.95 -13.38
C LEU A 81 -9.08 -6.11 -11.90
N ILE A 82 -9.35 -7.34 -11.47
CA ILE A 82 -9.80 -7.64 -10.10
C ILE A 82 -8.86 -8.69 -9.49
N GLY A 83 -8.43 -8.48 -8.25
CA GLY A 83 -7.67 -9.47 -7.51
C GLY A 83 -8.56 -10.68 -7.18
N LYS A 84 -8.09 -11.89 -7.47
CA LYS A 84 -8.81 -13.14 -7.22
C LYS A 84 -9.07 -13.39 -5.74
N HIS A 85 -8.16 -12.93 -4.88
CA HIS A 85 -8.25 -13.12 -3.43
C HIS A 85 -8.61 -11.80 -2.75
N ILE A 86 -9.45 -11.86 -1.72
CA ILE A 86 -9.76 -10.73 -0.85
C ILE A 86 -8.96 -10.84 0.45
N CYS A 87 -8.64 -9.71 1.08
CA CYS A 87 -7.99 -9.70 2.37
C CYS A 87 -8.87 -10.39 3.42
N THR A 88 -8.35 -11.45 4.06
CA THR A 88 -9.07 -12.24 5.07
C THR A 88 -9.19 -11.54 6.42
N ILE A 89 -8.48 -10.43 6.61
CA ILE A 89 -8.51 -9.62 7.83
C ILE A 89 -9.64 -8.59 7.70
N PRO A 90 -10.57 -8.51 8.67
CA PRO A 90 -11.62 -7.49 8.68
C PRO A 90 -11.04 -6.07 8.65
N PRO A 91 -11.68 -5.09 7.98
CA PRO A 91 -11.15 -3.72 7.88
C PRO A 91 -10.73 -3.08 9.22
N ASP A 92 -11.54 -3.25 10.26
CA ASP A 92 -11.27 -2.69 11.60
C ASP A 92 -10.07 -3.33 12.30
N ASP A 93 -9.69 -4.54 11.89
CA ASP A 93 -8.59 -5.31 12.45
C ASP A 93 -7.28 -5.09 11.67
N ARG A 94 -7.26 -4.14 10.72
CA ARG A 94 -6.06 -3.81 9.92
C ARG A 94 -5.27 -2.67 10.56
N ILE A 95 -3.94 -2.68 10.38
CA ILE A 95 -3.07 -1.56 10.78
C ILE A 95 -3.45 -0.30 9.99
N SER A 96 -3.78 -0.46 8.71
CA SER A 96 -4.29 0.61 7.86
C SER A 96 -5.29 0.02 6.87
N VAL A 97 -6.31 0.80 6.51
CA VAL A 97 -7.27 0.45 5.45
C VAL A 97 -6.60 0.17 4.10
N LEU A 98 -5.37 0.65 3.88
CA LEU A 98 -4.63 0.52 2.63
C LEU A 98 -3.86 -0.80 2.50
N ASN A 99 -3.73 -1.57 3.58
CA ASN A 99 -2.93 -2.80 3.62
C ASN A 99 -3.71 -3.98 4.21
N CYS A 100 -3.21 -5.19 4.00
CA CYS A 100 -3.76 -6.41 4.58
C CYS A 100 -2.85 -6.92 5.71
N LYS A 101 -2.57 -6.08 6.72
CA LYS A 101 -1.77 -6.46 7.90
C LYS A 101 -2.60 -6.32 9.17
N GLU A 102 -2.56 -7.34 10.01
CA GLU A 102 -3.36 -7.41 11.24
C GLU A 102 -2.85 -6.43 12.29
N LYS A 103 -3.78 -5.74 12.95
CA LYS A 103 -3.56 -4.91 14.12
C LYS A 103 -3.65 -5.78 15.37
N THR A 104 -2.51 -6.06 15.98
CA THR A 104 -2.42 -6.85 17.21
C THR A 104 -2.30 -5.95 18.43
N TYR A 105 -2.91 -6.36 19.54
CA TYR A 105 -2.82 -5.65 20.81
C TYR A 105 -2.29 -6.57 21.89
N ASN A 106 -1.08 -6.28 22.39
CA ASN A 106 -0.50 -6.98 23.54
C ASN A 106 -0.50 -6.06 24.76
N LEU A 107 -1.64 -6.02 25.46
CA LEU A 107 -1.82 -5.21 26.67
C LEU A 107 -1.73 -6.06 27.94
N PRO A 108 -1.24 -5.49 29.07
CA PRO A 108 -1.36 -6.13 30.38
C PRO A 108 -2.80 -6.50 30.72
N LYS A 109 -3.02 -7.61 31.42
CA LYS A 109 -4.38 -8.10 31.76
C LYS A 109 -5.18 -7.12 32.61
N ASP A 110 -4.49 -6.33 33.42
CA ASP A 110 -5.01 -5.32 34.35
C ASP A 110 -4.95 -3.90 33.77
N VAL A 111 -4.84 -3.76 32.45
CA VAL A 111 -4.77 -2.43 31.81
C VAL A 111 -6.02 -1.59 32.11
N THR A 112 -5.81 -0.35 32.51
CA THR A 112 -6.85 0.66 32.77
C THR A 112 -6.52 1.95 32.03
N ASN A 113 -7.43 2.94 32.07
CA ASN A 113 -7.15 4.28 31.54
C ASN A 113 -6.03 5.00 32.31
N ASN A 114 -5.68 4.51 33.52
CA ASN A 114 -4.64 5.08 34.38
C ASN A 114 -3.30 4.32 34.26
N THR A 115 -3.26 3.21 33.53
CA THR A 115 -2.03 2.44 33.34
C THR A 115 -1.04 3.27 32.54
N LEU A 116 0.09 3.57 33.16
CA LEU A 116 1.14 4.42 32.61
C LEU A 116 2.17 3.56 31.87
N PHE A 117 2.27 3.76 30.57
CA PHE A 117 3.23 3.09 29.70
C PHE A 117 4.47 3.95 29.48
N SER A 118 5.62 3.31 29.26
CA SER A 118 6.89 3.97 28.89
C SER A 118 7.26 3.63 27.45
N SER A 119 7.75 4.63 26.72
CA SER A 119 8.16 4.50 25.31
C SER A 119 9.41 5.36 25.07
N PRO A 120 10.60 4.76 25.01
CA PRO A 120 10.97 3.40 25.45
C PRO A 120 10.88 3.18 26.97
N GLY A 121 10.82 1.92 27.39
CA GLY A 121 11.14 1.43 28.73
C GLY A 121 12.62 1.05 28.87
N VAL A 122 13.00 0.53 30.04
CA VAL A 122 14.37 0.07 30.33
C VAL A 122 14.31 -1.38 30.78
N ASP A 123 15.00 -2.25 30.06
CA ASP A 123 15.23 -3.64 30.46
C ASP A 123 16.62 -3.78 31.09
N LEU A 124 16.76 -4.75 31.98
CA LEU A 124 17.94 -4.92 32.84
C LEU A 124 19.08 -5.74 32.24
N GLU A 125 18.96 -6.16 30.98
CA GLU A 125 19.92 -7.06 30.33
C GLU A 125 20.72 -6.35 29.21
N GLU A 126 21.90 -6.90 28.93
CA GLU A 126 23.08 -6.21 28.39
C GLU A 126 22.98 -5.65 26.95
N GLU A 127 23.81 -4.63 26.76
CA GLU A 127 24.35 -3.98 25.55
C GLU A 127 23.47 -3.84 24.30
N ALA A 128 23.13 -2.58 24.02
CA ALA A 128 22.58 -2.16 22.73
C ALA A 128 23.62 -1.31 21.98
N LEU A 129 23.89 -1.66 20.72
CA LEU A 129 24.61 -0.78 19.81
C LEU A 129 23.65 0.32 19.33
N TYR A 130 24.15 1.55 19.17
CA TYR A 130 23.47 2.74 18.64
C TYR A 130 22.67 3.60 19.65
N ARG A 131 23.08 4.87 19.76
CA ARG A 131 22.39 5.93 20.49
C ARG A 131 21.84 6.97 19.51
N SER A 132 20.54 7.23 19.61
CA SER A 132 19.86 8.32 18.91
C SER A 132 19.47 9.42 19.90
N ASN A 133 19.31 10.65 19.42
CA ASN A 133 18.81 11.75 20.25
C ASN A 133 17.34 11.54 20.61
N GLY A 134 16.63 10.79 19.76
CA GLY A 134 15.20 10.68 19.77
C GLY A 134 14.71 9.69 18.74
N PHE A 135 13.41 9.68 18.53
CA PHE A 135 12.77 8.82 17.54
C PHE A 135 11.45 9.42 17.08
N THR A 136 11.01 9.00 15.90
CA THR A 136 9.67 9.25 15.38
C THR A 136 8.78 8.05 15.62
N PHE A 137 7.50 8.31 15.88
CA PHE A 137 6.52 7.27 16.14
C PHE A 137 5.13 7.70 15.67
N ALA A 138 4.27 6.74 15.40
CA ALA A 138 2.85 6.95 15.15
C ALA A 138 2.03 6.33 16.29
N ALA A 139 0.98 7.02 16.72
CA ALA A 139 0.02 6.48 17.67
C ALA A 139 -1.16 5.85 16.90
N ASN A 140 -1.44 4.57 17.12
CA ASN A 140 -2.56 3.86 16.49
C ASN A 140 -3.89 4.05 17.22
N ASN A 141 -3.86 4.75 18.36
CA ASN A 141 -4.98 5.04 19.25
C ASN A 141 -4.74 6.40 19.91
N ASP A 142 -5.80 7.05 20.36
CA ASP A 142 -5.68 8.27 21.14
C ASP A 142 -4.90 7.99 22.45
N ILE A 143 -3.77 8.68 22.62
CA ILE A 143 -2.95 8.61 23.82
C ILE A 143 -2.85 9.97 24.51
N ILE A 144 -2.51 9.95 25.79
CA ILE A 144 -2.26 11.15 26.58
C ILE A 144 -0.82 11.08 27.07
N VAL A 145 0.03 12.03 26.68
CA VAL A 145 1.41 12.10 27.15
C VAL A 145 1.46 12.89 28.46
N HIS A 146 2.06 12.28 29.47
CA HIS A 146 2.14 12.83 30.83
C HIS A 146 3.55 13.26 31.20
N TYR A 147 4.56 12.56 30.69
CA TYR A 147 5.97 12.81 31.02
C TYR A 147 6.84 12.76 29.78
N LEU A 148 7.84 13.62 29.76
CA LEU A 148 9.02 13.44 28.92
C LEU A 148 10.14 12.86 29.78
N GLY A 149 11.04 12.12 29.15
CA GLY A 149 12.16 11.45 29.80
C GLY A 149 13.46 11.64 29.05
N ILE A 150 14.56 11.66 29.80
CA ILE A 150 15.91 11.68 29.25
C ILE A 150 16.81 10.69 29.98
N ARG A 151 17.74 10.09 29.26
CA ARG A 151 18.82 9.30 29.83
C ARG A 151 19.80 10.16 30.63
N ARG A 152 20.14 9.72 31.84
CA ARG A 152 21.06 10.45 32.73
C ARG A 152 22.43 10.64 32.10
N GLU A 153 22.87 9.68 31.29
CA GLU A 153 24.16 9.69 30.59
C GLU A 153 24.27 10.82 29.54
N VAL A 154 23.16 11.49 29.17
CA VAL A 154 23.17 12.67 28.30
C VAL A 154 23.58 13.93 29.06
N LEU A 155 23.44 13.94 30.38
CA LEU A 155 23.60 15.12 31.24
C LEU A 155 24.96 15.16 31.97
N LEU A 156 25.88 14.23 31.66
CA LEU A 156 27.17 14.13 32.36
C LEU A 156 28.06 15.36 32.21
N ASP A 157 27.90 16.12 31.11
CA ASP A 157 28.62 17.37 30.87
C ASP A 157 28.07 18.55 31.69
N LYS A 158 27.05 18.32 32.54
CA LYS A 158 26.33 19.35 33.33
C LYS A 158 25.66 20.44 32.50
N ILE A 159 25.53 20.24 31.20
CA ILE A 159 24.80 21.13 30.30
C ILE A 159 23.31 20.77 30.40
N PRO A 160 22.40 21.76 30.62
CA PRO A 160 20.98 21.51 30.58
C PRO A 160 20.52 21.02 29.21
N VAL A 161 19.74 19.94 29.17
CA VAL A 161 19.25 19.34 27.91
C VAL A 161 17.74 19.43 27.86
N ARG A 162 17.21 19.91 26.73
CA ARG A 162 15.77 20.00 26.50
C ARG A 162 15.29 18.79 25.72
N VAL A 163 14.30 18.07 26.25
CA VAL A 163 13.55 17.08 25.47
C VAL A 163 12.28 17.74 24.99
N SER A 164 11.99 17.62 23.71
CA SER A 164 10.82 18.21 23.06
C SER A 164 10.06 17.16 22.27
N LEU A 165 8.74 17.31 22.24
CA LEU A 165 7.83 16.57 21.39
C LEU A 165 7.35 17.49 20.26
N TYR A 166 7.42 17.00 19.03
CA TYR A 166 7.09 17.71 17.81
C TYR A 166 6.06 16.95 16.99
N ASP A 167 5.29 17.69 16.20
CA ASP A 167 4.69 17.13 14.99
C ASP A 167 5.81 16.81 14.00
N SER A 168 5.92 15.55 13.56
CA SER A 168 7.05 15.13 12.73
C SER A 168 7.04 15.75 11.33
N PHE A 169 5.88 16.21 10.86
CA PHE A 169 5.72 16.78 9.52
C PHE A 169 5.88 18.31 9.53
N THR A 170 5.11 19.02 10.37
CA THR A 170 5.19 20.48 10.44
C THR A 170 6.43 20.96 11.19
N GLN A 171 7.07 20.05 11.94
CA GLN A 171 8.16 20.37 12.87
C GLN A 171 7.73 21.40 13.94
N GLU A 172 6.42 21.55 14.17
CA GLU A 172 5.87 22.39 15.22
C GLU A 172 6.07 21.73 16.59
N LYS A 173 6.54 22.52 17.55
CA LYS A 173 6.80 22.04 18.92
C LYS A 173 5.49 21.96 19.69
N ILE A 174 5.12 20.75 20.11
CA ILE A 174 3.91 20.50 20.89
C ILE A 174 4.16 20.78 22.38
N THR A 175 5.26 20.27 22.92
CA THR A 175 5.63 20.45 24.34
C THR A 175 7.12 20.17 24.58
N SER A 176 7.66 20.59 25.71
CA SER A 176 9.05 20.31 26.08
C SER A 176 9.29 20.31 27.59
N ALA A 177 10.35 19.65 28.02
CA ALA A 177 10.87 19.68 29.38
C ALA A 177 12.40 19.82 29.36
N THR A 178 12.96 20.65 30.23
CA THR A 178 14.41 20.84 30.35
C THR A 178 14.94 20.08 31.57
N PHE A 179 16.02 19.33 31.40
CA PHE A 179 16.62 18.48 32.40
C PHE A 179 18.02 18.97 32.77
N ILE A 180 18.36 18.81 34.04
CA ILE A 180 19.68 19.07 34.63
C ILE A 180 20.14 17.85 35.42
N LEU A 181 21.44 17.73 35.68
CA LEU A 181 22.02 16.55 36.32
C LEU A 181 21.45 16.26 37.73
N ASP A 182 21.03 17.31 38.44
CA ASP A 182 20.51 17.22 39.81
C ASP A 182 19.02 16.85 39.89
N ASP A 183 18.32 16.71 38.75
CA ASP A 183 16.92 16.29 38.77
C ASP A 183 16.77 14.85 39.31
N PRO A 184 15.61 14.51 39.90
CA PRO A 184 15.36 13.16 40.41
C PRO A 184 15.57 12.08 39.36
N TYR A 185 16.47 11.13 39.66
CA TYR A 185 16.75 9.99 38.81
C TYR A 185 16.19 8.71 39.43
N LEU A 186 15.20 8.14 38.75
CA LEU A 186 14.76 6.77 38.96
C LEU A 186 15.33 5.95 37.79
N LYS A 187 16.19 4.98 38.10
CA LYS A 187 16.82 4.00 37.19
C LYS A 187 16.37 4.05 35.71
N GLY A 188 17.33 4.27 34.81
CA GLY A 188 17.15 4.29 33.36
C GLY A 188 16.88 5.68 32.79
N PHE A 189 15.73 6.28 33.11
CA PHE A 189 15.33 7.61 32.60
C PHE A 189 14.99 8.57 33.74
N MET A 190 15.43 9.82 33.61
CA MET A 190 14.96 10.94 34.40
C MET A 190 13.65 11.43 33.80
N TRP A 191 12.60 11.60 34.61
CA TRP A 191 11.25 11.92 34.14
C TRP A 191 10.81 13.28 34.64
N LYS A 192 10.23 14.10 33.75
CA LYS A 192 9.55 15.35 34.12
C LYS A 192 8.12 15.35 33.62
N LYS A 193 7.21 15.73 34.52
CA LYS A 193 5.79 15.90 34.19
C LYS A 193 5.63 17.10 33.27
N ILE A 194 4.80 16.95 32.26
CA ILE A 194 4.44 18.01 31.30
C ILE A 194 2.95 18.34 31.40
N PRO A 195 2.49 19.48 30.87
CA PRO A 195 1.06 19.69 30.62
C PRO A 195 0.50 18.53 29.80
N LEU A 196 -0.73 18.10 30.12
CA LEU A 196 -1.36 16.97 29.45
C LEU A 196 -1.51 17.25 27.96
N VAL A 197 -0.90 16.42 27.12
CA VAL A 197 -1.02 16.49 25.67
C VAL A 197 -1.84 15.31 25.19
N VAL A 198 -3.03 15.59 24.64
CA VAL A 198 -3.87 14.58 24.00
C VAL A 198 -3.44 14.48 22.54
N LEU A 199 -2.95 13.31 22.15
CA LEU A 199 -2.53 13.04 20.78
C LEU A 199 -3.58 12.13 20.14
N PRO A 200 -4.22 12.55 19.05
CA PRO A 200 -5.12 11.68 18.32
C PRO A 200 -4.32 10.57 17.63
N HIS A 201 -5.04 9.50 17.28
CA HIS A 201 -4.51 8.45 16.41
C HIS A 201 -4.11 8.99 15.02
N ASP A 202 -3.25 8.24 14.33
CA ASP A 202 -2.77 8.49 12.97
C ASP A 202 -1.92 9.76 12.77
N ILE A 203 -1.44 10.36 13.86
CA ILE A 203 -0.41 11.42 13.81
C ILE A 203 0.97 10.81 14.03
N GLU A 204 1.91 11.25 13.21
CA GLU A 204 3.33 10.97 13.36
C GLU A 204 4.02 12.08 14.14
N LEU A 205 4.75 11.68 15.17
CA LEU A 205 5.35 12.56 16.14
C LEU A 205 6.83 12.27 16.28
N GLU A 206 7.56 13.26 16.75
CA GLU A 206 8.99 13.16 17.00
C GLU A 206 9.30 13.57 18.44
N VAL A 207 9.96 12.70 19.20
CA VAL A 207 10.50 13.06 20.51
C VAL A 207 12.02 13.06 20.42
N LYS A 208 12.67 14.19 20.76
CA LYS A 208 14.13 14.31 20.70
C LYS A 208 14.72 15.18 21.79
N ALA A 209 15.96 14.87 22.13
CA ALA A 209 16.82 15.66 23.00
C ALA A 209 17.59 16.68 22.15
N GLU A 210 17.48 17.94 22.53
CA GLU A 210 18.12 19.08 21.88
C GLU A 210 19.42 19.44 22.58
N ASN A 211 20.42 19.91 21.82
CA ASN A 211 21.60 20.58 22.36
C ASN A 211 22.51 19.74 23.31
N SER A 212 22.67 18.43 23.08
CA SER A 212 23.78 17.67 23.69
C SER A 212 24.82 17.23 22.67
N THR A 213 26.09 17.23 23.06
CA THR A 213 27.25 16.79 22.27
C THR A 213 27.67 15.35 22.59
N THR A 214 27.14 14.78 23.66
CA THR A 214 27.60 13.51 24.25
C THR A 214 26.86 12.27 23.76
N PHE A 215 26.11 12.35 22.66
CA PHE A 215 25.32 11.23 22.13
C PHE A 215 26.15 10.05 21.56
N ASN A 216 27.48 10.09 21.61
CA ASN A 216 28.37 9.08 21.02
C ASN A 216 28.83 7.93 21.95
N SER A 217 28.35 7.85 23.20
CA SER A 217 28.71 6.74 24.09
C SER A 217 27.75 5.53 23.94
N HIS A 218 28.30 4.32 24.13
CA HIS A 218 27.58 3.04 24.03
C HIS A 218 26.36 2.97 24.97
N CYS A 219 25.29 2.31 24.54
CA CYS A 219 24.09 2.11 25.35
C CYS A 219 24.28 0.90 26.27
N MET A 220 24.65 1.15 27.52
CA MET A 220 24.95 0.11 28.52
C MET A 220 23.72 -0.73 28.95
N LEU A 221 22.49 -0.28 28.64
CA LEU A 221 21.25 -0.94 29.06
C LEU A 221 20.27 -1.02 27.89
N LYS A 222 19.82 -2.24 27.57
CA LYS A 222 18.80 -2.50 26.55
C LYS A 222 17.50 -1.75 26.85
N GLN A 223 16.84 -1.27 25.81
CA GLN A 223 15.54 -0.61 25.92
C GLN A 223 14.43 -1.59 25.57
N SER A 224 13.41 -1.66 26.43
CA SER A 224 12.14 -2.29 26.07
C SER A 224 11.34 -1.29 25.24
N TRP A 225 11.09 -1.64 23.99
CA TRP A 225 10.18 -0.86 23.15
C TRP A 225 8.77 -1.40 23.32
N ASN A 226 7.80 -0.52 23.58
CA ASN A 226 6.39 -0.93 23.71
C ASN A 226 5.71 -1.16 22.34
N SER A 227 6.46 -1.58 21.33
CA SER A 227 6.02 -1.73 19.93
C SER A 227 4.97 -2.80 19.79
N ASP A 228 5.12 -3.84 20.60
CA ASP A 228 4.33 -5.05 20.47
C ASP A 228 2.92 -4.87 21.05
N SER A 229 2.68 -3.79 21.81
CA SER A 229 1.36 -3.45 22.32
C SER A 229 0.37 -3.05 21.22
N GLY A 230 0.85 -2.70 20.01
CA GLY A 230 0.04 -2.17 18.92
C GLY A 230 -0.48 -0.75 19.13
N ILE A 231 -0.11 -0.09 20.25
CA ILE A 231 -0.51 1.29 20.56
C ILE A 231 0.39 2.29 19.86
N ILE A 232 1.70 2.04 19.85
CA ILE A 232 2.71 2.90 19.25
C ILE A 232 3.48 2.09 18.20
N HIS A 233 3.64 2.68 17.02
CA HIS A 233 4.50 2.17 15.98
C HIS A 233 5.72 3.09 15.82
N TYR A 234 6.92 2.58 16.12
CA TYR A 234 8.15 3.35 15.94
C TYR A 234 8.57 3.35 14.47
N LEU A 235 8.99 4.52 13.98
CA LEU A 235 9.23 4.73 12.55
C LEU A 235 10.72 4.87 12.25
N LYS A 236 11.36 5.90 12.81
CA LYS A 236 12.78 6.19 12.61
C LYS A 236 13.43 6.60 13.92
N LEU A 237 14.74 6.39 14.01
CA LEU A 237 15.58 6.99 15.04
C LEU A 237 16.11 8.32 14.51
N VAL A 238 16.14 9.33 15.38
CA VAL A 238 16.55 10.69 15.03
C VAL A 238 17.90 11.00 15.65
N SER A 239 18.88 11.31 14.81
CA SER A 239 20.19 11.84 15.20
C SER A 239 20.33 13.30 14.75
N LYS A 240 21.46 13.96 15.08
CA LYS A 240 21.71 15.37 14.74
C LYS A 240 21.68 15.66 13.23
N SER A 241 22.16 14.73 12.40
CA SER A 241 22.31 14.90 10.95
C SER A 241 21.48 13.93 10.13
N ASP A 242 21.09 12.79 10.70
CA ASP A 242 20.52 11.67 9.96
C ASP A 242 19.35 11.04 10.71
N SER A 243 18.39 10.51 9.94
CA SER A 243 17.37 9.60 10.45
C SER A 243 17.63 8.20 9.92
N ILE A 244 17.66 7.20 10.79
CA ILE A 244 17.81 5.79 10.39
C ILE A 244 16.53 5.03 10.70
N LEU A 245 16.28 3.94 9.96
CA LEU A 245 15.11 3.10 10.20
C LEU A 245 15.15 2.56 11.64
N PHE A 246 13.98 2.53 12.28
CA PHE A 246 13.86 1.98 13.63
C PHE A 246 14.32 0.52 13.70
N ASN A 247 15.02 0.19 14.79
CA ASN A 247 15.43 -1.18 15.12
C ASN A 247 15.15 -1.43 16.61
N VAL A 248 14.57 -2.58 16.95
CA VAL A 248 14.23 -2.93 18.34
C VAL A 248 15.46 -3.00 19.27
N ASN A 249 16.66 -3.26 18.73
CA ASN A 249 17.90 -3.29 19.49
C ASN A 249 18.55 -1.92 19.64
N SER A 250 17.93 -0.85 19.13
CA SER A 250 18.46 0.50 19.25
C SER A 250 18.11 1.17 20.57
N CYS A 251 18.85 2.23 20.90
CA CYS A 251 18.56 3.09 22.03
C CYS A 251 18.24 4.54 21.63
N SER A 252 17.26 5.12 22.32
CA SER A 252 17.00 6.56 22.33
C SER A 252 17.45 7.22 23.62
N ALA A 253 18.03 8.42 23.50
CA ALA A 253 18.31 9.30 24.64
C ALA A 253 17.02 9.88 25.26
N SER A 254 15.98 10.03 24.44
CA SER A 254 14.69 10.59 24.85
C SER A 254 13.63 9.51 25.01
N ALA A 255 12.66 9.76 25.88
CA ALA A 255 11.51 8.91 26.07
C ALA A 255 10.27 9.72 26.44
N PHE A 256 9.11 9.08 26.46
CA PHE A 256 7.90 9.64 27.02
C PHE A 256 7.08 8.57 27.75
N LYS A 257 6.22 9.02 28.66
CA LYS A 257 5.20 8.17 29.30
C LYS A 257 3.82 8.65 28.94
N PHE A 258 2.94 7.69 28.67
CA PHE A 258 1.60 7.96 28.18
C PHE A 258 0.56 7.02 28.82
N THR A 259 -0.70 7.44 28.79
CA THR A 259 -1.84 6.56 29.05
C THR A 259 -2.70 6.44 27.79
N ILE A 260 -3.47 5.35 27.70
CA ILE A 260 -4.44 5.15 26.63
C ILE A 260 -5.73 5.89 27.02
N LYS A 261 -6.25 6.76 26.15
CA LYS A 261 -7.43 7.59 26.45
C LYS A 261 -8.70 6.76 26.67
N ASN A 262 -8.88 5.71 25.88
CA ASN A 262 -10.05 4.82 25.97
C ASN A 262 -9.64 3.34 25.89
N THR A 263 -9.15 2.81 27.01
CA THR A 263 -8.75 1.40 27.11
C THR A 263 -9.94 0.46 26.87
N ARG A 264 -11.15 0.84 27.32
CA ARG A 264 -12.37 0.02 27.12
C ARG A 264 -12.64 -0.23 25.64
N LYS A 265 -12.53 0.78 24.78
CA LYS A 265 -12.71 0.62 23.33
C LYS A 265 -11.77 -0.44 22.74
N ILE A 266 -10.51 -0.48 23.20
CA ILE A 266 -9.53 -1.46 22.74
C ILE A 266 -9.86 -2.86 23.27
N LEU A 267 -10.23 -2.97 24.55
CA LEU A 267 -10.64 -4.24 25.15
C LEU A 267 -11.90 -4.81 24.49
N ASP A 268 -12.90 -3.97 24.23
CA ASP A 268 -14.12 -4.35 23.51
C ASP A 268 -13.79 -4.80 22.09
N HIS A 269 -12.87 -4.09 21.40
CA HIS A 269 -12.38 -4.47 20.09
C HIS A 269 -11.70 -5.85 20.13
N ILE A 270 -10.81 -6.12 21.09
CA ILE A 270 -10.18 -7.44 21.27
C ILE A 270 -11.25 -8.51 21.52
N ALA A 271 -12.19 -8.27 22.44
CA ALA A 271 -13.21 -9.23 22.84
C ALA A 271 -14.16 -9.60 21.69
N THR A 272 -14.44 -8.66 20.79
CA THR A 272 -15.37 -8.85 19.66
C THR A 272 -14.69 -9.37 18.38
N ARG A 273 -13.38 -9.65 18.40
CA ARG A 273 -12.59 -10.13 17.24
C ARG A 273 -13.19 -11.38 16.60
N SER A 274 -13.53 -12.41 17.38
CA SER A 274 -14.06 -13.66 16.84
C SER A 274 -15.38 -13.46 16.08
N LYS A 275 -16.23 -12.54 16.56
CA LYS A 275 -17.46 -12.18 15.87
C LYS A 275 -17.16 -11.46 14.55
N ARG A 276 -16.29 -10.43 14.57
CA ARG A 276 -15.90 -9.70 13.36
C ARG A 276 -15.29 -10.62 12.29
N LEU A 277 -14.46 -11.59 12.70
CA LEU A 277 -13.89 -12.58 11.77
C LEU A 277 -14.97 -13.46 11.14
N SER A 278 -15.95 -13.91 11.92
CA SER A 278 -17.08 -14.68 11.43
C SER A 278 -17.94 -13.86 10.46
N ASP A 279 -18.29 -12.63 10.84
CA ASP A 279 -19.10 -11.72 10.03
C ASP A 279 -18.39 -11.36 8.71
N TRP A 280 -17.09 -11.06 8.79
CA TRP A 280 -16.26 -10.76 7.62
C TRP A 280 -16.16 -11.96 6.68
N LYS A 281 -15.97 -13.17 7.20
CA LYS A 281 -15.94 -14.38 6.38
C LYS A 281 -17.24 -14.56 5.59
N ASN A 282 -18.39 -14.43 6.26
CA ASN A 282 -19.69 -14.53 5.59
C ASN A 282 -19.85 -13.45 4.50
N TYR A 283 -19.39 -12.22 4.78
CA TYR A 283 -19.39 -11.14 3.79
C TYR A 283 -18.51 -11.47 2.57
N THR A 284 -17.27 -11.91 2.79
CA THR A 284 -16.34 -12.25 1.71
C THR A 284 -16.80 -13.45 0.89
N ASP A 285 -17.43 -14.43 1.52
CA ASP A 285 -17.97 -15.62 0.83
C ASP A 285 -19.13 -15.21 -0.10
N ASN A 286 -20.03 -14.34 0.36
CA ASN A 286 -21.11 -13.79 -0.46
C ASN A 286 -20.57 -12.94 -1.61
N LEU A 287 -19.60 -12.07 -1.33
CA LEU A 287 -18.98 -11.22 -2.34
C LEU A 287 -18.32 -12.04 -3.44
N PHE A 288 -17.60 -13.10 -3.07
CA PHE A 288 -16.99 -14.02 -4.03
C PHE A 288 -18.04 -14.73 -4.88
N GLY A 289 -19.16 -15.15 -4.29
CA GLY A 289 -20.29 -15.72 -5.03
C GLY A 289 -20.87 -14.74 -6.08
N SER A 290 -21.07 -13.48 -5.71
CA SER A 290 -21.52 -12.44 -6.65
C SER A 290 -20.51 -12.16 -7.76
N LEU A 291 -19.21 -12.11 -7.44
CA LEU A 291 -18.15 -11.93 -8.43
C LEU A 291 -18.10 -13.10 -9.42
N GLN A 292 -18.26 -14.35 -8.96
CA GLN A 292 -18.32 -15.51 -9.85
C GLN A 292 -19.51 -15.44 -10.81
N GLN A 293 -20.67 -15.01 -10.32
CA GLN A 293 -21.85 -14.78 -11.18
C GLN A 293 -21.55 -13.70 -12.22
N GLU A 294 -20.96 -12.57 -11.82
CA GLU A 294 -20.59 -11.50 -12.74
C GLU A 294 -19.61 -11.97 -13.82
N VAL A 295 -18.57 -12.73 -13.44
CA VAL A 295 -17.57 -13.29 -14.37
C VAL A 295 -18.22 -14.26 -15.36
N ASN A 296 -19.18 -15.07 -14.92
CA ASN A 296 -19.87 -16.01 -15.80
C ASN A 296 -20.83 -15.31 -16.77
N LEU A 297 -21.44 -14.20 -16.33
CA LEU A 297 -22.36 -13.41 -17.14
C LEU A 297 -21.63 -12.47 -18.12
N ASN A 298 -20.44 -12.01 -17.75
CA ASN A 298 -19.69 -11.01 -18.48
C ASN A 298 -18.29 -11.50 -18.85
N ASN A 299 -17.96 -11.45 -20.14
CA ASN A 299 -16.63 -11.79 -20.65
C ASN A 299 -15.64 -10.60 -20.59
N ASP A 300 -15.75 -9.76 -19.58
CA ASP A 300 -14.98 -8.51 -19.43
C ASP A 300 -14.25 -8.37 -18.08
N VAL A 301 -14.15 -9.45 -17.31
CA VAL A 301 -13.41 -9.48 -16.03
C VAL A 301 -12.14 -10.30 -16.17
N LEU A 302 -11.01 -9.71 -15.79
CA LEU A 302 -9.72 -10.40 -15.66
C LEU A 302 -9.38 -10.59 -14.17
N LEU A 303 -9.54 -11.84 -13.71
CA LEU A 303 -9.15 -12.24 -12.36
C LEU A 303 -7.64 -12.48 -12.28
N LEU A 304 -6.97 -11.66 -11.49
CA LEU A 304 -5.52 -11.70 -11.29
C LEU A 304 -5.19 -12.44 -10.01
N ASP A 305 -4.24 -13.37 -10.03
CA ASP A 305 -3.86 -14.18 -8.86
C ASP A 305 -3.07 -13.34 -7.83
N MET A 306 -3.80 -12.53 -7.08
CA MET A 306 -3.28 -11.60 -6.08
C MET A 306 -4.35 -11.27 -5.05
N VAL A 307 -3.91 -10.80 -3.88
CA VAL A 307 -4.81 -10.24 -2.86
C VAL A 307 -5.11 -8.79 -3.19
N ASP A 308 -6.39 -8.44 -3.24
CA ASP A 308 -6.86 -7.11 -3.58
C ASP A 308 -6.81 -6.16 -2.38
N PHE A 309 -5.89 -5.20 -2.41
CA PHE A 309 -5.80 -4.05 -1.51
C PHE A 309 -4.97 -2.94 -2.15
N TYR A 310 -5.11 -1.72 -1.63
CA TYR A 310 -4.54 -0.52 -2.25
C TYR A 310 -3.02 -0.60 -2.50
N GLN A 311 -2.24 -1.03 -1.50
CA GLN A 311 -0.78 -1.16 -1.64
C GLN A 311 -0.34 -2.16 -2.73
N ASN A 312 -1.20 -3.08 -3.15
CA ASN A 312 -0.92 -4.04 -4.21
C ASN A 312 -1.32 -3.56 -5.61
N LEU A 313 -1.81 -2.32 -5.77
CA LEU A 313 -2.13 -1.77 -7.10
C LEU A 313 -0.97 -1.83 -8.11
N PRO A 314 0.30 -1.58 -7.74
CA PRO A 314 1.41 -1.76 -8.68
C PRO A 314 1.53 -3.20 -9.19
N LEU A 315 1.32 -4.20 -8.32
CA LEU A 315 1.29 -5.60 -8.71
C LEU A 315 0.12 -5.89 -9.65
N LYS A 316 -1.07 -5.32 -9.39
CA LYS A 316 -2.25 -5.45 -10.26
C LYS A 316 -1.96 -4.98 -11.69
N VAL A 317 -1.37 -3.78 -11.82
CA VAL A 317 -1.02 -3.20 -13.11
C VAL A 317 0.07 -4.02 -13.81
N LEU A 318 1.08 -4.50 -13.07
CA LEU A 318 2.12 -5.37 -13.61
C LEU A 318 1.56 -6.69 -14.16
N LEU A 319 0.67 -7.35 -13.40
CA LEU A 319 0.04 -8.60 -13.83
C LEU A 319 -0.85 -8.39 -15.07
N PHE A 320 -1.56 -7.26 -15.14
CA PHE A 320 -2.30 -6.87 -16.36
C PHE A 320 -1.39 -6.71 -17.57
N PHE A 321 -0.27 -5.98 -17.44
CA PHE A 321 0.67 -5.79 -18.54
C PHE A 321 1.27 -7.13 -19.00
N LYS A 322 1.65 -7.99 -18.06
CA LYS A 322 2.13 -9.35 -18.36
C LYS A 322 1.09 -10.14 -19.15
N TRP A 323 -0.14 -10.22 -18.64
CA TRP A 323 -1.24 -10.93 -19.29
C TRP A 323 -1.52 -10.38 -20.70
N ALA A 324 -1.56 -9.06 -20.87
CA ALA A 324 -1.85 -8.44 -22.16
C ALA A 324 -0.77 -8.81 -23.18
N VAL A 325 0.50 -8.68 -22.83
CA VAL A 325 1.64 -9.00 -23.72
C VAL A 325 1.71 -10.49 -24.07
N GLU A 326 1.43 -11.37 -23.11
CA GLU A 326 1.52 -12.82 -23.32
C GLU A 326 0.34 -13.41 -24.11
N THR A 327 -0.85 -12.79 -24.04
CA THR A 327 -2.08 -13.42 -24.53
C THR A 327 -2.81 -12.64 -25.62
N GLN A 328 -2.48 -11.37 -25.83
CA GLN A 328 -3.20 -10.51 -26.77
C GLN A 328 -2.26 -9.91 -27.82
N LYS A 329 -2.80 -9.61 -29.00
CA LYS A 329 -2.13 -8.79 -30.01
C LYS A 329 -2.79 -7.42 -30.05
N PHE A 330 -2.03 -6.36 -29.84
CA PHE A 330 -2.56 -5.00 -29.76
C PHE A 330 -1.54 -3.95 -30.22
N GLN A 331 -2.02 -2.77 -30.60
CA GLN A 331 -1.18 -1.60 -30.91
C GLN A 331 -0.97 -0.70 -29.68
N TYR A 332 -2.01 -0.50 -28.88
CA TYR A 332 -1.98 0.37 -27.71
C TYR A 332 -2.58 -0.30 -26.47
N LEU A 333 -2.10 0.12 -25.30
CA LEU A 333 -2.59 -0.31 -23.99
C LEU A 333 -2.96 0.92 -23.17
N LEU A 334 -4.16 0.92 -22.58
CA LEU A 334 -4.62 1.97 -21.67
C LEU A 334 -4.89 1.36 -20.30
N LYS A 335 -4.38 1.99 -19.24
CA LYS A 335 -4.83 1.74 -17.86
C LYS A 335 -5.70 2.91 -17.42
N THR A 336 -6.83 2.60 -16.79
CA THR A 336 -7.69 3.58 -16.10
C THR A 336 -8.23 2.99 -14.80
N ASP A 337 -8.88 3.81 -13.98
CA ASP A 337 -9.59 3.39 -12.76
C ASP A 337 -11.10 3.25 -13.02
N ASP A 338 -11.81 2.54 -12.14
CA ASP A 338 -13.25 2.30 -12.24
C ASP A 338 -14.13 3.49 -11.84
N ASP A 339 -13.52 4.53 -11.26
CA ASP A 339 -14.10 5.84 -10.96
C ASP A 339 -13.82 6.89 -12.05
N THR A 340 -13.39 6.46 -13.25
CA THR A 340 -12.99 7.35 -14.35
C THR A 340 -13.92 7.22 -15.57
N PHE A 341 -14.32 8.37 -16.12
CA PHE A 341 -14.99 8.46 -17.42
C PHE A 341 -13.97 8.67 -18.55
N VAL A 342 -14.04 7.84 -19.60
CA VAL A 342 -13.17 7.96 -20.77
C VAL A 342 -14.01 8.31 -21.99
N ASN A 343 -13.70 9.44 -22.66
CA ASN A 343 -14.29 9.75 -23.96
C ASN A 343 -13.67 8.85 -25.05
N ILE A 344 -14.15 7.61 -25.12
CA ILE A 344 -13.54 6.54 -25.93
C ILE A 344 -13.56 6.85 -27.43
N LEU A 345 -14.57 7.57 -27.92
CA LEU A 345 -14.66 7.98 -29.32
C LEU A 345 -13.53 8.94 -29.70
N GLN A 346 -13.24 9.91 -28.82
CA GLN A 346 -12.11 10.82 -29.04
C GLN A 346 -10.77 10.07 -28.95
N VAL A 347 -10.62 9.19 -27.95
CA VAL A 347 -9.39 8.37 -27.81
C VAL A 347 -9.13 7.55 -29.06
N GLN A 348 -10.15 6.87 -29.60
CA GLN A 348 -10.01 6.08 -30.83
C GLN A 348 -9.55 6.95 -32.00
N LYS A 349 -10.21 8.10 -32.21
CA LYS A 349 -9.84 9.05 -33.28
C LYS A 349 -8.39 9.50 -33.17
N GLU A 350 -7.90 9.81 -31.97
CA GLU A 350 -6.52 10.23 -31.76
C GLU A 350 -5.50 9.12 -32.06
N LEU A 351 -5.79 7.88 -31.65
CA LEU A 351 -4.90 6.72 -31.89
C LEU A 351 -4.82 6.33 -33.36
N GLU A 352 -5.88 6.58 -34.14
CA GLU A 352 -5.89 6.35 -35.59
C GLU A 352 -5.08 7.42 -36.35
N LEU A 353 -5.09 8.68 -35.88
CA LEU A 353 -4.41 9.81 -36.54
C LEU A 353 -2.93 9.93 -36.17
N ASN A 354 -2.54 9.67 -34.92
CA ASN A 354 -1.22 10.00 -34.40
C ASN A 354 -0.36 8.75 -34.17
N LYS A 355 0.45 8.36 -35.17
CA LYS A 355 1.40 7.24 -35.08
C LYS A 355 2.85 7.70 -35.31
N PRO A 356 3.83 7.28 -34.48
CA PRO A 356 3.72 6.45 -33.27
C PRO A 356 3.63 7.29 -31.96
N LEU A 357 2.61 7.03 -31.14
CA LEU A 357 2.56 7.48 -29.74
C LEU A 357 3.26 6.45 -28.85
N HIS A 358 4.33 6.85 -28.17
CA HIS A 358 5.01 5.98 -27.20
C HIS A 358 4.31 5.98 -25.83
N TRP A 359 3.92 7.17 -25.35
CA TRP A 359 3.27 7.37 -24.05
C TRP A 359 2.32 8.56 -24.11
N TRP A 360 1.10 8.40 -23.60
CA TRP A 360 0.08 9.46 -23.55
C TRP A 360 -0.57 9.51 -22.17
N SER A 361 -0.37 10.61 -21.44
CA SER A 361 -0.93 10.84 -20.11
C SER A 361 -0.79 12.31 -19.69
N CYS A 362 -1.30 12.66 -18.52
CA CYS A 362 -1.03 13.93 -17.83
C CYS A 362 0.24 13.80 -16.99
N PHE A 363 1.41 14.00 -17.61
CA PHE A 363 2.69 13.86 -16.93
C PHE A 363 2.95 14.99 -15.94
N ARG A 364 3.36 14.62 -14.73
CA ARG A 364 3.84 15.56 -13.69
C ARG A 364 5.36 15.47 -13.59
N LYS A 365 6.02 16.62 -13.40
CA LYS A 365 7.48 16.72 -13.24
C LYS A 365 7.80 17.48 -11.96
N GLY A 366 8.91 17.13 -11.30
CA GLY A 366 9.40 17.84 -10.11
C GLY A 366 8.53 17.70 -8.86
N TRP A 367 7.68 16.68 -8.79
CA TRP A 367 6.86 16.43 -7.59
C TRP A 367 7.74 15.92 -6.44
N PRO A 368 7.65 16.53 -5.25
CA PRO A 368 8.42 16.06 -4.10
C PRO A 368 7.91 14.70 -3.64
N VAL A 369 8.82 13.91 -3.07
CA VAL A 369 8.44 12.67 -2.37
C VAL A 369 7.59 13.05 -1.18
N GLN A 370 6.36 12.53 -1.10
CA GLN A 370 5.50 12.79 0.04
C GLN A 370 6.08 12.11 1.28
N ARG A 371 6.31 12.88 2.34
CA ARG A 371 6.85 12.39 3.61
C ARG A 371 5.79 12.23 4.71
N ALA A 372 4.54 12.59 4.42
CA ALA A 372 3.40 12.44 5.31
C ALA A 372 2.11 12.13 4.53
N GLY A 373 1.07 11.70 5.26
CA GLY A 373 -0.25 11.42 4.72
C GLY A 373 -0.35 10.11 3.95
N LYS A 374 -1.47 9.93 3.24
CA LYS A 374 -1.85 8.70 2.50
C LYS A 374 -0.75 8.17 1.57
N TRP A 375 0.01 9.07 0.96
CA TRP A 375 1.00 8.75 -0.08
C TRP A 375 2.45 8.79 0.43
N LYS A 376 2.63 8.77 1.75
CA LYS A 376 3.95 8.79 2.37
C LYS A 376 4.83 7.65 1.85
N GLU A 377 6.04 8.00 1.45
CA GLU A 377 7.10 7.07 1.11
C GLU A 377 8.04 6.88 2.32
N THR A 378 8.11 5.65 2.85
CA THR A 378 8.85 5.30 4.07
C THR A 378 10.19 4.60 3.81
N LEU A 379 10.41 4.08 2.60
CA LEU A 379 11.57 3.26 2.25
C LEU A 379 12.62 4.03 1.45
N PHE A 380 12.20 4.94 0.57
CA PHE A 380 13.13 5.73 -0.25
C PHE A 380 13.51 7.05 0.43
N ASP A 381 14.60 7.03 1.18
CA ASP A 381 15.29 8.25 1.61
C ASP A 381 16.22 8.72 0.49
N LYS A 382 15.99 9.94 -0.01
CA LYS A 382 16.87 10.67 -0.93
C LYS A 382 17.18 12.01 -0.31
#